data_AF-A0A0A9DUG0-F1
#
_entry.id   AF-A0A0A9DUG0-F1
#
_cell.length_a   1.000
_cell.length_b   1.000
_cell.length_c   1.000
_cell.angle_alpha   90.00
_cell.angle_beta   90.00
_cell.angle_gamma   90.00
#
_symmetry.space_group_name_H-M   'P 1'
#
loop_
_entity.id
_entity.type
_entity.pdbx_description
1 polymer ?
#
loop_
_entity_poly.entity_id
_entity_poly.type
_entity_poly.pdbx_seq_one_letter_code
_entity_poly.pdbx_strand_id
1 'polypeptide(L)'
;MEAHVDSLCCELDVLTGKVRKQDSYISEKSREFDIIVGRLEQAQEHVQHNDITLSELNDRFRTVSDSLKVLDKQNQVLHARLEEKEKTLTSAVSKDNEFKECMKHVVESIRDFGKFVADQQTIVANKVQHSESRICLLKEQCKHLAREGNLLTKKALRYKEISEARGSNLQKAELEVDLLGDEVEALTDLLAKIYIALDHYSPVLQHYTGVMETLNMIKKHINTAK
;
A
#
# COMPACT_ATOMS: atom_id res chain seq x y z
N MET A 1 47.88 5.36 156.38
CA MET A 1 48.62 5.78 155.16
C MET A 1 48.56 4.73 154.05
N GLU A 2 48.31 3.45 154.32
CA GLU A 2 48.01 2.42 153.30
C GLU A 2 46.62 2.58 152.63
N ALA A 3 45.56 2.88 153.39
CA ALA A 3 44.19 2.84 152.84
C ALA A 3 43.79 3.97 151.86
N HIS A 4 44.55 5.08 151.78
CA HIS A 4 44.23 6.23 150.90
C HIS A 4 44.90 6.10 149.51
N VAL A 5 46.02 5.37 149.44
CA VAL A 5 46.72 5.08 148.18
C VAL A 5 45.99 3.98 147.41
N ASP A 6 45.46 2.97 148.10
CA ASP A 6 44.66 1.90 147.47
C ASP A 6 43.30 2.39 146.94
N SER A 7 42.69 3.42 147.56
CA SER A 7 41.46 4.05 147.07
C SER A 7 41.70 4.90 145.81
N LEU A 8 42.81 5.65 145.75
CA LEU A 8 43.19 6.44 144.58
C LEU A 8 43.65 5.57 143.42
N CYS A 9 44.33 4.45 143.70
CA CYS A 9 44.68 3.45 142.69
C CYS A 9 43.43 2.76 142.13
N CYS A 10 42.45 2.40 142.98
CA CYS A 10 41.16 1.88 142.51
C CYS A 10 40.41 2.89 141.63
N GLU A 11 40.40 4.18 141.99
CA GLU A 11 39.71 5.23 141.24
C GLU A 11 40.41 5.55 139.91
N LEU A 12 41.75 5.55 139.88
CA LEU A 12 42.56 5.63 138.66
C LEU A 12 42.39 4.41 137.75
N ASP A 13 42.27 3.20 138.30
CA ASP A 13 42.00 1.99 137.51
C ASP A 13 40.59 2.01 136.90
N VAL A 14 39.60 2.55 137.63
CA VAL A 14 38.24 2.77 137.11
C VAL A 14 38.24 3.86 136.03
N LEU A 15 38.99 4.95 136.21
CA LEU A 15 39.11 6.02 135.21
C LEU A 15 39.85 5.53 133.96
N THR A 16 40.94 4.78 134.14
CA THR A 16 41.72 4.17 133.06
C THR A 16 40.89 3.13 132.32
N GLY A 17 40.06 2.35 133.03
CA GLY A 17 39.09 1.43 132.43
C GLY A 17 37.98 2.13 131.65
N LYS A 18 37.49 3.29 132.14
CA LYS A 18 36.51 4.13 131.41
C LYS A 18 37.12 4.76 130.16
N VAL A 19 38.32 5.34 130.26
CA VAL A 19 39.06 5.92 129.13
C VAL A 19 39.37 4.84 128.10
N ARG A 20 39.84 3.66 128.52
CA ARG A 20 40.11 2.54 127.61
C ARG A 20 38.84 2.02 126.93
N LYS A 21 37.68 2.02 127.62
CA LYS A 21 36.37 1.73 126.99
C LYS A 21 35.96 2.82 125.99
N GLN A 22 36.20 4.09 126.32
CA GLN A 22 35.86 5.22 125.48
C GLN A 22 36.73 5.26 124.22
N ASP A 23 38.04 5.01 124.35
CA ASP A 23 38.98 4.86 123.24
C ASP A 23 38.64 3.65 122.37
N SER A 24 38.25 2.53 122.98
CA SER A 24 37.75 1.35 122.23
C SER A 24 36.49 1.69 121.43
N TYR A 25 35.56 2.45 122.01
CA TYR A 25 34.33 2.86 121.34
C TYR A 25 34.59 3.89 120.22
N ILE A 26 35.49 4.85 120.46
CA ILE A 26 35.92 5.84 119.46
C ILE A 26 36.64 5.15 118.31
N SER A 27 37.51 4.19 118.60
CA SER A 27 38.20 3.40 117.58
C SER A 27 37.22 2.55 116.75
N GLU A 28 36.22 1.95 117.39
CA GLU A 28 35.15 1.22 116.70
C GLU A 28 34.31 2.14 115.82
N LYS A 29 33.91 3.31 116.32
CA LYS A 29 33.16 4.31 115.55
C LYS A 29 33.98 4.94 114.42
N SER A 30 35.26 5.17 114.63
CA SER A 30 36.21 5.60 113.59
C SER A 30 36.27 4.56 112.47
N ARG A 31 36.41 3.29 112.82
CA ARG A 31 36.44 2.19 111.85
C ARG A 31 35.11 2.06 111.09
N GLU A 32 33.97 2.21 111.77
CA GLU A 32 32.66 2.26 111.10
C GLU A 32 32.56 3.47 110.16
N PHE A 33 33.04 4.64 110.58
CA PHE A 33 33.05 5.85 109.76
C PHE A 33 33.91 5.67 108.50
N ASP A 34 35.10 5.08 108.63
CA ASP A 34 35.99 4.78 107.50
C ASP A 34 35.33 3.81 106.50
N ILE A 35 34.61 2.79 106.99
CA ILE A 35 33.82 1.88 106.14
C ILE A 35 32.71 2.65 105.41
N ILE A 36 32.02 3.56 106.08
CA ILE A 36 30.95 4.37 105.48
C ILE A 36 31.52 5.32 104.42
N VAL A 37 32.62 6.01 104.71
CA VAL A 37 33.31 6.90 103.76
C VAL A 37 33.76 6.13 102.53
N GLY A 38 34.41 4.97 102.69
CA GLY A 38 34.81 4.14 101.55
C GLY A 38 33.64 3.65 100.70
N ARG A 39 32.49 3.33 101.31
CA ARG A 39 31.25 3.01 100.56
C ARG A 39 30.67 4.23 99.84
N LEU A 40 30.80 5.42 100.43
CA LEU A 40 30.33 6.67 99.84
C LEU A 40 31.17 7.05 98.60
N GLU A 41 32.49 6.94 98.70
CA GLU A 41 33.43 7.15 97.58
C GLU A 41 33.15 6.18 96.44
N GLN A 42 32.96 4.90 96.76
CA GLN A 42 32.62 3.89 95.76
C GLN A 42 31.26 4.14 95.10
N ALA A 43 30.27 4.62 95.86
CA ALA A 43 28.98 5.04 95.30
C ALA A 43 29.13 6.28 94.40
N GLN A 44 29.99 7.23 94.77
CA GLN A 44 30.28 8.42 93.96
C GLN A 44 30.95 8.07 92.64
N GLU A 45 31.94 7.17 92.63
CA GLU A 45 32.55 6.66 91.40
C GLU A 45 31.51 5.98 90.50
N HIS A 46 30.60 5.18 91.10
CA HIS A 46 29.53 4.52 90.35
C HIS A 46 28.53 5.52 89.74
N VAL A 47 28.22 6.63 90.43
CA VAL A 47 27.39 7.72 89.89
C VAL A 47 28.09 8.40 88.71
N GLN A 48 29.39 8.71 88.84
CA GLN A 48 30.15 9.32 87.75
C GLN A 48 30.24 8.40 86.52
N HIS A 49 30.46 7.09 86.74
CA HIS A 49 30.45 6.12 85.65
C HIS A 49 29.07 6.02 84.98
N ASN A 50 28.00 6.01 85.76
CA ASN A 50 26.64 6.04 85.24
C ASN A 50 26.39 7.32 84.42
N ASP A 51 26.84 8.49 84.86
CA ASP A 51 26.69 9.74 84.10
C ASP A 51 27.41 9.69 82.76
N ILE A 52 28.63 9.14 82.72
CA ILE A 52 29.39 8.95 81.46
C ILE A 52 28.62 8.03 80.52
N THR A 53 28.20 6.86 80.99
CA THR A 53 27.45 5.90 80.17
C THR A 53 26.10 6.45 79.69
N LEU A 54 25.44 7.28 80.52
CA LEU A 54 24.20 7.97 80.14
C LEU A 54 24.45 9.00 79.04
N SER A 55 25.54 9.75 79.12
CA SER A 55 25.95 10.71 78.07
C SER A 55 26.23 9.99 76.75
N GLU A 56 27.01 8.90 76.78
CA GLU A 56 27.31 8.10 75.59
C GLU A 56 26.04 7.51 74.96
N LEU A 57 25.13 6.99 75.78
CA LEU A 57 23.86 6.45 75.32
C LEU A 57 23.00 7.53 74.65
N ASN A 58 22.98 8.74 75.22
CA ASN A 58 22.22 9.87 74.68
C ASN A 58 22.80 10.36 73.34
N ASP A 59 24.12 10.37 73.19
CA ASP A 59 24.78 10.71 71.92
C ASP A 59 24.52 9.66 70.83
N ARG A 60 24.52 8.37 71.20
CA ARG A 60 24.10 7.29 70.29
C ARG A 60 22.64 7.44 69.89
N PHE A 61 21.75 7.76 70.83
CA PHE A 61 20.34 7.98 70.56
C PHE A 61 20.13 9.15 69.58
N ARG A 62 20.87 10.24 69.76
CA ARG A 62 20.85 11.40 68.85
C ARG A 62 21.29 11.01 67.44
N THR A 63 22.40 10.29 67.33
CA THR A 63 22.94 9.83 66.04
C THR A 63 21.96 8.92 65.29
N VAL A 64 21.33 7.98 66.02
CA VAL A 64 20.30 7.09 65.45
C VAL A 64 19.06 7.88 65.04
N SER A 65 18.61 8.84 65.86
CA SER A 65 17.46 9.70 65.56
C SER A 65 17.68 10.53 64.29
N ASP A 66 18.86 11.12 64.13
CA ASP A 66 19.18 11.92 62.94
C ASP A 66 19.31 11.04 61.70
N SER A 67 19.90 9.86 61.82
CA SER A 67 19.95 8.87 60.73
C SER A 67 18.54 8.42 60.31
N LEU A 68 17.64 8.20 61.27
CA LEU A 68 16.24 7.82 61.00
C LEU A 68 15.50 8.92 60.22
N LYS A 69 15.69 10.19 60.57
CA LYS A 69 15.11 11.32 59.83
C LYS A 69 15.62 11.40 58.39
N VAL A 70 16.90 11.11 58.16
CA VAL A 70 17.48 11.07 56.81
C VAL A 70 16.87 9.91 56.01
N LEU A 71 16.74 8.74 56.62
CA LEU A 71 16.15 7.56 55.98
C LEU A 71 14.67 7.79 55.62
N ASP A 72 13.91 8.44 56.51
CA ASP A 72 12.50 8.79 56.27
C ASP A 72 12.35 9.72 55.06
N LYS A 73 13.20 10.76 54.97
CA LYS A 73 13.24 11.65 53.79
C LYS A 73 13.58 10.90 52.51
N GLN A 74 14.54 9.97 52.54
CA GLN A 74 14.89 9.16 51.37
C GLN A 74 13.73 8.26 50.94
N ASN A 75 13.02 7.66 51.89
CA ASN A 75 11.83 6.86 51.60
C ASN A 75 10.70 7.67 50.96
N GLN A 76 10.45 8.90 51.43
CA GLN A 76 9.48 9.80 50.82
C GLN A 76 9.83 10.12 49.36
N VAL A 77 11.11 10.40 49.07
CA VAL A 77 11.59 10.64 47.69
C VAL A 77 11.44 9.39 46.81
N LEU A 78 11.75 8.21 47.34
CA LEU A 78 11.57 6.94 46.63
C LEU A 78 10.10 6.67 46.31
N HIS A 79 9.19 6.92 47.25
CA HIS A 79 7.75 6.79 47.02
C HIS A 79 7.26 7.71 45.92
N ALA A 80 7.63 9.00 45.95
CA ALA A 80 7.26 9.95 44.91
C ALA A 80 7.78 9.52 43.52
N ARG A 81 9.02 9.01 43.45
CA ARG A 81 9.59 8.48 42.20
C ARG A 81 8.87 7.22 41.72
N LEU A 82 8.47 6.32 42.63
CA LEU A 82 7.71 5.12 42.29
C LEU A 82 6.35 5.48 41.69
N GLU A 83 5.62 6.41 42.32
CA GLU A 83 4.33 6.87 41.83
C GLU A 83 4.42 7.53 40.45
N GLU A 84 5.45 8.36 40.23
CA GLU A 84 5.73 8.96 38.92
C GLU A 84 5.99 7.89 37.84
N LYS A 85 6.80 6.87 38.18
CA LYS A 85 7.12 5.77 37.26
C LYS A 85 5.90 4.91 36.97
N GLU A 86 5.07 4.62 37.97
CA GLU A 86 3.82 3.90 37.81
C GLU A 86 2.87 4.65 36.86
N LYS A 87 2.66 5.95 37.08
CA LYS A 87 1.83 6.78 36.21
C LYS A 87 2.34 6.81 34.76
N THR A 88 3.66 6.92 34.59
CA THR A 88 4.30 6.91 33.26
C THR A 88 4.10 5.56 32.56
N LEU A 89 4.26 4.46 33.30
CA LEU A 89 4.05 3.11 32.78
C LEU A 89 2.60 2.88 32.36
N THR A 90 1.64 3.26 33.20
CA THR A 90 0.20 3.12 32.90
C THR A 90 -0.18 3.94 31.65
N SER A 91 0.38 5.14 31.49
CA SER A 91 0.18 5.95 30.27
C SER A 91 0.79 5.28 29.04
N ALA A 92 1.99 4.70 29.14
CA ALA A 92 2.64 4.00 28.04
C ALA A 92 1.84 2.75 27.61
N VAL A 93 1.35 1.96 28.58
CA VAL A 93 0.51 0.78 28.33
C VAL A 93 -0.82 1.16 27.65
N SER A 94 -1.44 2.27 28.05
CA SER A 94 -2.66 2.77 27.38
C SER A 94 -2.41 3.09 25.91
N LYS A 95 -1.32 3.81 25.60
CA LYS A 95 -0.94 4.16 24.22
C LYS A 95 -0.60 2.94 23.38
N ASP A 96 0.07 1.95 23.98
CA ASP A 96 0.39 0.69 23.29
C ASP A 96 -0.88 -0.10 22.94
N ASN A 97 -1.85 -0.15 23.85
CA ASN A 97 -3.15 -0.77 23.57
C ASN A 97 -3.93 -0.04 22.47
N GLU A 98 -3.96 1.29 22.47
CA GLU A 98 -4.57 2.09 21.40
C GLU A 98 -3.90 1.82 20.05
N PHE A 99 -2.56 1.80 20.03
CA PHE A 99 -1.78 1.49 18.85
C PHE A 99 -2.07 0.07 18.33
N LYS A 100 -2.20 -0.91 19.23
CA LYS A 100 -2.53 -2.29 18.90
C LYS A 100 -3.90 -2.42 18.24
N GLU A 101 -4.92 -1.73 18.75
CA GLU A 101 -6.26 -1.74 18.13
C GLU A 101 -6.26 -1.03 16.76
N CYS A 102 -5.53 0.08 16.64
CA CYS A 102 -5.31 0.75 15.36
C CYS A 102 -4.66 -0.21 14.34
N MET A 103 -3.58 -0.90 14.74
CA MET A 103 -2.91 -1.87 13.88
C MET A 103 -3.82 -3.03 13.46
N LYS A 104 -4.71 -3.49 14.33
CA LYS A 104 -5.69 -4.51 13.99
C LYS A 104 -6.65 -4.03 12.89
N HIS A 105 -7.18 -2.82 13.01
CA HIS A 105 -8.01 -2.22 11.95
C HIS A 105 -7.27 -2.02 10.63
N VAL A 106 -5.98 -1.65 10.68
CA VAL A 106 -5.14 -1.55 9.47
C VAL A 106 -4.99 -2.93 8.80
N VAL A 107 -4.72 -3.98 9.58
CA VAL A 107 -4.59 -5.35 9.05
C VAL A 107 -5.92 -5.86 8.46
N GLU A 108 -7.05 -5.58 9.12
CA GLU A 108 -8.39 -5.89 8.59
C GLU A 108 -8.65 -5.15 7.27
N SER A 109 -8.37 -3.85 7.22
CA SER A 109 -8.54 -3.03 6.01
C SER A 109 -7.67 -3.51 4.85
N ILE A 110 -6.41 -3.88 5.10
CA ILE A 110 -5.51 -4.43 4.09
C ILE A 110 -6.04 -5.77 3.55
N ARG A 111 -6.58 -6.62 4.42
CA ARG A 111 -7.18 -7.90 4.02
C ARG A 111 -8.39 -7.69 3.12
N ASP A 112 -9.30 -6.80 3.51
CA ASP A 112 -10.51 -6.50 2.75
C ASP A 112 -10.17 -5.87 1.41
N PHE A 113 -9.20 -4.95 1.38
CA PHE A 113 -8.68 -4.38 0.14
C PHE A 113 -8.07 -5.45 -0.76
N GLY A 114 -7.30 -6.39 -0.21
CA GLY A 114 -6.74 -7.51 -0.97
C GLY A 114 -7.82 -8.38 -1.62
N LYS A 115 -8.91 -8.66 -0.90
CA LYS A 115 -10.07 -9.38 -1.45
C LYS A 115 -10.74 -8.59 -2.57
N PHE A 116 -10.98 -7.30 -2.35
CA PHE A 116 -11.55 -6.41 -3.37
C PHE A 116 -10.71 -6.38 -4.64
N VAL A 117 -9.38 -6.27 -4.53
CA VAL A 117 -8.48 -6.28 -5.69
C VAL A 117 -8.54 -7.61 -6.44
N ALA A 118 -8.60 -8.74 -5.74
CA ALA A 118 -8.72 -10.05 -6.38
C ALA A 118 -10.04 -10.21 -7.16
N ASP A 119 -11.15 -9.73 -6.60
CA ASP A 119 -12.46 -9.73 -7.27
C ASP A 119 -12.42 -8.85 -8.54
N GLN A 120 -11.85 -7.65 -8.44
CA GLN A 120 -11.67 -6.76 -9.59
C GLN A 120 -10.77 -7.36 -10.67
N GLN A 121 -9.67 -8.01 -10.27
CA GLN A 121 -8.77 -8.68 -11.20
C GLN A 121 -9.50 -9.77 -12.00
N THR A 122 -10.38 -10.54 -11.34
CA THR A 122 -11.19 -11.57 -12.00
C THR A 122 -12.18 -10.96 -13.01
N ILE A 123 -12.85 -9.86 -12.65
CA ILE A 123 -13.78 -9.16 -13.56
C ILE A 123 -13.04 -8.62 -14.79
N VAL A 124 -11.88 -7.98 -14.58
CA VAL A 124 -11.06 -7.43 -15.65
C VAL A 124 -10.56 -8.55 -16.57
N ALA A 125 -10.06 -9.66 -16.01
CA ALA A 125 -9.60 -10.81 -16.79
C ALA A 125 -10.72 -11.36 -17.70
N ASN A 126 -11.92 -11.56 -17.16
CA ASN A 126 -13.07 -12.03 -17.94
C ASN A 126 -13.46 -11.06 -19.06
N LYS A 127 -13.45 -9.75 -18.80
CA LYS A 127 -13.75 -8.72 -19.82
C LYS A 127 -12.70 -8.69 -20.93
N VAL A 128 -11.41 -8.82 -20.58
CA VAL A 128 -10.31 -8.88 -21.53
C VAL A 128 -10.44 -10.12 -22.41
N GLN A 129 -10.63 -11.30 -21.81
CA GLN A 129 -10.80 -12.56 -22.55
C GLN A 129 -12.00 -12.54 -23.50
N HIS A 130 -13.13 -11.97 -23.05
CA HIS A 130 -14.30 -11.80 -23.90
C HIS A 130 -14.03 -10.84 -25.07
N SER A 131 -13.32 -9.74 -24.82
CA SER A 131 -12.96 -8.76 -25.85
C SER A 131 -12.00 -9.36 -26.87
N GLU A 132 -11.01 -10.12 -26.42
CA GLU A 132 -10.08 -10.87 -27.26
C GLU A 132 -10.83 -11.85 -28.17
N SER A 133 -11.76 -12.64 -27.62
CA SER A 133 -12.59 -13.57 -28.39
C SER A 133 -13.38 -12.85 -29.49
N ARG A 134 -13.96 -11.69 -29.19
CA ARG A 134 -14.69 -10.86 -30.17
C ARG A 134 -13.77 -10.31 -31.25
N ILE A 135 -12.57 -9.86 -30.91
CA ILE A 135 -11.58 -9.37 -31.87
C ILE A 135 -11.14 -10.51 -32.81
N CYS A 136 -10.92 -11.71 -32.28
CA CYS A 136 -10.60 -12.90 -33.09
C CYS A 136 -11.73 -13.22 -34.08
N LEU A 137 -12.99 -13.17 -33.65
CA LEU A 137 -14.14 -13.36 -34.54
C LEU A 137 -14.19 -12.29 -35.64
N LEU A 138 -14.05 -11.02 -35.27
CA LEU A 138 -14.02 -9.90 -36.22
C LEU A 138 -12.88 -10.03 -37.23
N LYS A 139 -11.71 -10.49 -36.79
CA LYS A 139 -10.57 -10.74 -37.68
C LYS A 139 -10.91 -11.77 -38.76
N GLU A 140 -11.58 -12.86 -38.41
CA GLU A 140 -11.99 -13.87 -39.39
C GLU A 140 -13.09 -13.35 -40.33
N GLN A 141 -14.04 -12.55 -39.82
CA GLN A 141 -15.04 -11.89 -40.65
C GLN A 141 -14.40 -10.91 -41.65
N CYS A 142 -13.43 -10.11 -41.22
CA CYS A 142 -12.69 -9.20 -42.11
C CYS A 142 -11.93 -9.97 -43.20
N LYS A 143 -11.33 -11.12 -42.88
CA LYS A 143 -10.70 -11.99 -43.89
C LYS A 143 -11.70 -12.51 -44.90
N HIS A 144 -12.90 -12.92 -44.46
CA HIS A 144 -13.97 -13.36 -45.35
C HIS A 144 -14.39 -12.22 -46.29
N LEU A 145 -14.69 -11.05 -45.72
CA LEU A 145 -15.12 -9.88 -46.48
C LEU A 145 -14.06 -9.44 -47.50
N ALA A 146 -12.78 -9.48 -47.13
CA ALA A 146 -11.69 -9.18 -48.06
C ALA A 146 -11.65 -10.16 -49.26
N ARG A 147 -11.92 -11.45 -49.03
CA ARG A 147 -12.01 -12.44 -50.12
C ARG A 147 -13.19 -12.16 -51.05
N GLU A 148 -14.36 -11.86 -50.49
CA GLU A 148 -15.55 -11.51 -51.27
C GLU A 148 -15.35 -10.23 -52.08
N GLY A 149 -14.77 -9.19 -51.47
CA GLY A 149 -14.44 -7.94 -52.15
C GLY A 149 -13.47 -8.15 -53.33
N ASN A 150 -12.45 -9.00 -53.14
CA ASN A 150 -11.53 -9.39 -54.20
C ASN A 150 -12.22 -10.15 -55.34
N LEU A 151 -13.16 -11.05 -55.02
CA LEU A 151 -13.93 -11.79 -56.02
C LEU A 151 -14.84 -10.84 -56.82
N LEU A 152 -15.52 -9.91 -56.14
CA LEU A 152 -16.38 -8.93 -56.78
C LEU A 152 -15.59 -8.01 -57.71
N THR A 153 -14.42 -7.54 -57.27
CA THR A 153 -13.51 -6.71 -58.09
C THR A 153 -13.08 -7.45 -59.35
N LYS A 154 -12.70 -8.73 -59.24
CA LYS A 154 -12.36 -9.57 -60.40
C LYS A 154 -13.54 -9.74 -61.37
N LYS A 155 -14.75 -9.94 -60.86
CA LYS A 155 -15.97 -10.02 -61.70
C LYS A 155 -16.25 -8.70 -62.41
N ALA A 156 -16.16 -7.59 -61.69
CA ALA A 156 -16.37 -6.26 -62.26
C ALA A 156 -15.36 -5.95 -63.39
N LEU A 157 -14.08 -6.29 -63.19
CA LEU A 157 -13.05 -6.16 -64.23
C LEU A 157 -13.39 -7.00 -65.47
N ARG A 158 -13.76 -8.27 -65.30
CA ARG A 158 -14.17 -9.12 -66.44
C ARG A 158 -15.38 -8.55 -67.19
N TYR A 159 -16.39 -8.08 -66.48
CA TYR A 159 -17.57 -7.49 -67.14
C TYR A 159 -17.21 -6.22 -67.92
N LYS A 160 -16.33 -5.39 -67.37
CA LYS A 160 -15.81 -4.22 -68.06
C LYS A 160 -15.09 -4.61 -69.36
N GLU A 161 -14.14 -5.54 -69.27
CA GLU A 161 -13.38 -6.03 -70.45
C GLU A 161 -14.30 -6.59 -71.54
N ILE A 162 -15.29 -7.41 -71.15
CA ILE A 162 -16.27 -7.98 -72.09
C ILE A 162 -17.10 -6.88 -72.75
N SER A 163 -17.57 -5.90 -71.97
CA SER A 163 -18.36 -4.80 -72.52
C SER A 163 -17.56 -3.91 -73.47
N GLU A 164 -16.30 -3.61 -73.14
CA GLU A 164 -15.40 -2.85 -73.99
C GLU A 164 -15.11 -3.60 -75.30
N ALA A 165 -14.82 -4.90 -75.22
CA ALA A 165 -14.62 -5.74 -76.40
C ALA A 165 -15.87 -5.81 -77.29
N ARG A 166 -17.05 -5.99 -76.70
CA ARG A 166 -18.33 -5.99 -77.43
C ARG A 166 -18.59 -4.63 -78.08
N GLY A 167 -18.33 -3.54 -77.36
CA GLY A 167 -18.46 -2.17 -77.88
C GLY A 167 -17.58 -1.94 -79.11
N SER A 168 -16.29 -2.32 -79.05
CA SER A 168 -15.37 -2.19 -80.18
C SER A 168 -15.78 -3.04 -81.37
N ASN A 169 -16.23 -4.28 -81.14
CA ASN A 169 -16.71 -5.15 -82.22
C ASN A 169 -17.98 -4.59 -82.89
N LEU A 170 -18.91 -4.04 -82.11
CA LEU A 170 -20.11 -3.40 -82.64
C LEU A 170 -19.75 -2.17 -83.47
N GLN A 171 -18.85 -1.32 -82.99
CA GLN A 171 -18.39 -0.14 -83.72
C GLN A 171 -17.72 -0.50 -85.05
N LYS A 172 -16.93 -1.59 -85.09
CA LYS A 172 -16.34 -2.09 -86.33
C LYS A 172 -17.41 -2.58 -87.31
N ALA A 173 -18.39 -3.33 -86.82
CA ALA A 173 -19.48 -3.82 -87.65
C ALA A 173 -20.36 -2.68 -88.20
N GLU A 174 -20.63 -1.66 -87.38
CA GLU A 174 -21.33 -0.44 -87.81
C GLU A 174 -20.57 0.27 -88.93
N LEU A 175 -19.26 0.50 -88.76
CA LEU A 175 -18.43 1.12 -89.79
C LEU A 175 -18.40 0.31 -91.10
N GLU A 176 -18.36 -1.03 -91.01
CA GLU A 176 -18.37 -1.89 -92.20
C GLU A 176 -19.74 -1.88 -92.92
N VAL A 177 -20.84 -1.84 -92.16
CA VAL A 177 -22.19 -1.68 -92.72
C VAL A 177 -22.34 -0.33 -93.40
N ASP A 178 -21.84 0.76 -92.80
CA ASP A 178 -21.85 2.08 -93.41
C ASP A 178 -21.06 2.10 -94.72
N LEU A 179 -19.83 1.56 -94.72
CA LEU A 179 -18.99 1.49 -95.92
C LEU A 179 -19.64 0.68 -97.06
N LEU A 180 -20.24 -0.47 -96.73
CA LEU A 180 -20.97 -1.28 -97.72
C LEU A 180 -22.24 -0.58 -98.20
N GLY A 181 -22.91 0.17 -97.32
CA GLY A 181 -24.03 1.04 -97.68
C GLY A 181 -23.63 2.06 -98.74
N ASP A 182 -22.54 2.81 -98.50
CA ASP A 182 -21.99 3.78 -99.43
C ASP A 182 -21.62 3.14 -100.79
N GLU A 183 -21.02 1.94 -100.78
CA GLU A 183 -20.67 1.21 -102.00
C GLU A 183 -21.91 0.76 -102.78
N VAL A 184 -22.92 0.21 -102.09
CA VAL A 184 -24.19 -0.20 -102.70
C VAL A 184 -24.92 1.00 -103.29
N GLU A 185 -24.95 2.15 -102.60
CA GLU A 185 -25.54 3.38 -103.11
C GLU A 185 -24.80 3.86 -104.37
N ALA A 186 -23.46 3.92 -104.34
CA ALA A 186 -22.66 4.32 -105.50
C ALA A 186 -22.85 3.40 -106.72
N LEU A 187 -22.93 2.09 -106.50
CA LEU A 187 -23.21 1.10 -107.56
C LEU A 187 -24.63 1.24 -108.11
N THR A 188 -25.61 1.50 -107.23
CA THR A 188 -27.01 1.72 -107.63
C THR A 188 -27.14 2.99 -108.49
N ASP A 189 -26.46 4.06 -108.10
CA ASP A 189 -26.39 5.32 -108.86
C ASP A 189 -25.72 5.13 -110.23
N LEU A 190 -24.63 4.37 -110.29
CA LEU A 190 -23.96 4.04 -111.56
C LEU A 190 -24.90 3.21 -112.45
N LEU A 191 -25.58 2.22 -111.89
CA LEU A 191 -26.52 1.38 -112.62
C LEU A 191 -27.70 2.20 -113.17
N ALA A 192 -28.19 3.18 -112.41
CA ALA A 192 -29.21 4.13 -112.86
C ALA A 192 -28.73 4.98 -114.04
N LYS A 193 -27.48 5.48 -114.00
CA LYS A 193 -26.88 6.22 -115.11
C LYS A 193 -26.75 5.35 -116.37
N ILE A 194 -26.34 4.08 -116.22
CA ILE A 194 -26.27 3.12 -117.32
C ILE A 194 -27.66 2.84 -117.90
N TYR A 195 -28.67 2.64 -117.05
CA TYR A 195 -30.06 2.45 -117.48
C TYR A 195 -30.53 3.62 -118.33
N ILE A 196 -30.35 4.86 -117.85
CA ILE A 196 -30.76 6.07 -118.57
C ILE A 196 -30.09 6.14 -119.95
N ALA A 197 -28.78 5.82 -120.03
CA ALA A 197 -28.05 5.83 -121.30
C ALA A 197 -28.56 4.74 -122.26
N LEU A 198 -28.76 3.51 -121.80
CA LEU A 198 -29.24 2.42 -122.64
C LEU A 198 -30.70 2.62 -123.07
N ASP A 199 -31.56 3.14 -122.19
CA ASP A 199 -32.96 3.47 -122.48
C ASP A 199 -33.04 4.54 -123.57
N HIS A 200 -32.16 5.55 -123.53
CA HIS A 200 -32.04 6.56 -124.59
C HIS A 200 -31.73 5.94 -125.97
N TYR A 201 -30.89 4.90 -126.04
CA TYR A 201 -30.55 4.19 -127.28
C TYR A 201 -31.46 3.00 -127.61
N SER A 202 -32.51 2.76 -126.81
CA SER A 202 -33.43 1.62 -126.96
C SER A 202 -33.97 1.41 -128.39
N PRO A 203 -34.31 2.46 -129.19
CA PRO A 203 -34.80 2.27 -130.56
C PRO A 203 -33.81 1.56 -131.49
N VAL A 204 -32.51 1.72 -131.25
CA VAL A 204 -31.45 1.05 -132.03
C VAL A 204 -31.15 -0.33 -131.43
N LEU A 205 -31.17 -0.43 -130.10
CA LEU A 205 -30.84 -1.65 -129.37
C LEU A 205 -31.96 -2.70 -129.36
N GLN A 206 -33.19 -2.36 -129.74
CA GLN A 206 -34.34 -3.27 -129.78
C GLN A 206 -34.11 -4.54 -130.62
N HIS A 207 -33.19 -4.49 -131.59
CA HIS A 207 -32.83 -5.63 -132.44
C HIS A 207 -31.85 -6.62 -131.77
N TYR A 208 -31.31 -6.25 -130.60
CA TYR A 208 -30.41 -7.08 -129.80
C TYR A 208 -31.14 -7.54 -128.54
N THR A 209 -31.87 -8.66 -128.66
CA THR A 209 -32.77 -9.18 -127.61
C THR A 209 -32.12 -9.28 -126.23
N GLY A 210 -30.88 -9.78 -126.13
CA GLY A 210 -30.18 -9.90 -124.85
C GLY A 210 -29.89 -8.55 -124.16
N VAL A 211 -29.67 -7.49 -124.93
CA VAL A 211 -29.48 -6.13 -124.38
C VAL A 211 -30.81 -5.59 -123.85
N MET A 212 -31.91 -5.86 -124.55
CA MET A 212 -33.25 -5.44 -124.16
C MET A 212 -33.75 -6.15 -122.90
N GLU A 213 -33.46 -7.44 -122.77
CA GLU A 213 -33.72 -8.24 -121.56
C GLU A 213 -32.95 -7.69 -120.36
N THR A 214 -31.66 -7.40 -120.55
CA THR A 214 -30.81 -6.79 -119.52
C THR A 214 -31.35 -5.42 -119.10
N LEU A 215 -31.77 -4.57 -120.05
CA LEU A 215 -32.35 -3.27 -119.73
C LEU A 215 -33.61 -3.39 -118.85
N ASN A 216 -34.49 -4.33 -119.16
CA ASN A 216 -35.69 -4.60 -118.38
C ASN A 216 -35.37 -5.14 -116.98
N MET A 217 -34.35 -5.99 -116.85
CA MET A 217 -33.86 -6.46 -115.55
C MET A 217 -33.31 -5.31 -114.71
N ILE A 218 -32.50 -4.44 -115.30
CA ILE A 218 -31.94 -3.27 -114.63
C ILE A 218 -33.08 -2.33 -114.17
N LYS A 219 -34.03 -2.04 -115.06
CA LYS A 219 -35.23 -1.24 -114.75
C LYS A 219 -35.99 -1.78 -113.54
N LYS A 220 -36.17 -3.10 -113.48
CA LYS A 220 -36.83 -3.76 -112.35
C LYS A 220 -36.05 -3.55 -111.06
N HIS A 221 -34.73 -3.76 -111.08
CA HIS A 221 -33.88 -3.64 -109.89
C HIS A 221 -33.80 -2.20 -109.36
N ILE A 222 -33.69 -1.20 -110.25
CA ILE A 222 -33.70 0.23 -109.85
C ILE A 222 -35.03 0.61 -109.22
N ASN A 223 -36.15 0.14 -109.78
CA ASN A 223 -37.48 0.44 -109.25
C ASN A 223 -37.76 -0.25 -107.90
N THR A 224 -37.03 -1.32 -107.57
CA THR A 224 -37.10 -1.98 -106.26
C THR A 224 -36.12 -1.45 -105.22
N ALA A 225 -35.12 -0.65 -105.65
CA ALA A 225 -34.11 -0.07 -104.77
C ALA A 225 -34.48 1.32 -104.22
N LYS A 226 -35.62 1.89 -104.66
CA LYS A 226 -36.27 3.09 -104.08
C LYS A 226 -37.33 2.69 -103.06
#